data_AF-A0A9D8WSR4-F1
#
_entry.id   AF-A0A9D8WSR4-F1
#
_cell.length_a   1.000
_cell.length_b   1.000
_cell.length_c   1.000
_cell.angle_alpha   90.00
_cell.angle_beta   90.00
_cell.angle_gamma   90.00
#
_symmetry.space_group_name_H-M   'P 1'
#
loop_
_entity.id
_entity.type
_entity.pdbx_description
1 polymer ?
#
loop_
_entity_poly.entity_id
_entity_poly.type
_entity_poly.pdbx_seq_one_letter_code
_entity_poly.pdbx_strand_id
1 'polypeptide(L)'
;MQNNLDLELKSIQIQNERLLRELAEVHKMLEKPEQQPMYAKEYYTIEDCAGMKGGAALNTYKTNRFLLPGCGNPKFSVFIAGRLAFPREEVMKWLKVSDADYLEYAKECGVTAIPEKYVRLSQKARQKEEIAV
;
A
#
# COMPACT_ATOMS: atom_id res chain seq x y z
N MET A 1 43.20 40.84 -21.60
CA MET A 1 41.93 40.64 -20.85
C MET A 1 40.84 39.99 -21.69
N GLN A 2 40.72 40.26 -23.00
CA GLN A 2 39.71 39.63 -23.89
C GLN A 2 39.66 38.08 -23.84
N ASN A 3 40.80 37.39 -23.83
CA ASN A 3 40.83 35.92 -23.91
C ASN A 3 40.21 35.19 -22.71
N ASN A 4 40.23 35.79 -21.50
CA ASN A 4 39.62 35.16 -20.33
C ASN A 4 38.09 35.27 -20.36
N LEU A 5 37.56 36.39 -20.86
CA LEU A 5 36.12 36.59 -21.04
C LEU A 5 35.57 35.59 -22.06
N ASP A 6 36.27 35.36 -23.17
CA ASP A 6 35.84 34.37 -24.18
C ASP A 6 35.86 32.92 -23.64
N LEU A 7 36.79 32.59 -22.75
CA LEU A 7 36.86 31.29 -22.10
C LEU A 7 35.72 31.11 -21.09
N GLU A 8 35.42 32.13 -20.29
CA GLU A 8 34.27 32.15 -19.38
C GLU A 8 32.94 32.03 -20.15
N LEU A 9 32.81 32.74 -21.27
CA LEU A 9 31.60 32.68 -22.10
C LEU A 9 31.38 31.27 -22.66
N LYS A 10 32.44 30.61 -23.13
CA LYS A 10 32.39 29.21 -23.60
C LYS A 10 32.06 28.23 -22.49
N SER A 11 32.62 28.44 -21.29
CA SER A 11 32.30 27.65 -20.11
C SER A 11 30.81 27.72 -19.77
N ILE A 12 30.24 28.93 -19.77
CA ILE A 12 28.82 29.16 -19.50
C ILE A 12 27.93 28.53 -20.57
N GLN A 13 28.31 28.61 -21.84
CA GLN A 13 27.57 27.97 -22.94
C GLN A 13 27.49 26.44 -22.76
N ILE A 14 28.60 25.80 -22.42
CA ILE A 14 28.64 24.34 -22.18
C ILE A 14 27.77 23.96 -20.98
N GLN A 15 27.78 24.76 -19.91
CA GLN A 15 26.93 24.53 -18.74
C GLN A 15 25.44 24.66 -19.08
N ASN A 16 25.07 25.64 -19.89
CA ASN A 16 23.68 25.82 -20.33
C ASN A 16 23.20 24.66 -21.22
N GLU A 17 24.03 24.18 -22.15
CA GLU A 17 23.69 23.01 -22.96
C GLU A 17 23.48 21.76 -22.11
N ARG A 18 24.30 21.58 -21.06
CA ARG A 18 24.16 20.47 -20.14
C ARG A 18 22.86 20.55 -19.34
N LEU A 19 22.55 21.73 -18.79
CA LEU A 19 21.31 21.97 -18.06
C LEU A 19 20.06 21.75 -18.92
N LEU A 20 20.11 22.17 -20.19
CA LEU A 20 19.00 21.94 -21.13
C LEU A 20 18.76 20.44 -21.38
N ARG A 21 19.82 19.62 -21.46
CA ARG A 21 19.68 18.17 -21.60
C ARG A 21 19.09 17.53 -20.35
N GLU A 22 19.58 17.91 -19.17
CA GLU A 22 19.09 17.42 -17.88
C GLU A 22 17.59 17.81 -17.68
N LEU A 23 17.22 19.04 -18.03
CA LEU A 23 15.82 19.49 -18.02
C LEU A 23 14.94 18.70 -18.99
N ALA A 24 15.43 18.38 -20.19
CA ALA A 24 14.69 17.58 -21.16
C ALA A 24 14.46 16.14 -20.66
N GLU A 25 15.43 15.55 -19.96
CA GLU A 25 15.27 14.25 -19.32
C GLU A 25 14.24 14.30 -18.18
N VAL A 26 14.29 15.31 -17.32
CA VAL A 26 13.32 15.51 -16.24
C VAL A 26 11.90 15.71 -16.80
N HIS A 27 11.74 16.54 -17.84
CA HIS A 27 10.46 16.70 -18.52
C HIS A 27 9.94 15.38 -19.08
N LYS A 28 10.80 14.58 -19.71
CA LYS A 28 10.42 13.25 -20.21
C LYS A 28 10.04 12.28 -19.10
N MET A 29 10.62 12.42 -17.90
CA MET A 29 10.24 11.64 -16.72
C MET A 29 8.89 12.08 -16.15
N LEU A 30 8.59 13.39 -16.19
CA LEU A 30 7.32 13.97 -15.73
C LEU A 30 6.16 13.77 -16.72
N GLU A 31 6.45 13.76 -18.02
CA GLU A 31 5.47 13.51 -19.09
C GLU A 31 5.10 12.03 -19.22
N LYS A 32 5.88 11.11 -18.63
CA LYS A 32 5.40 9.75 -18.44
C LYS A 32 4.24 9.86 -17.45
N PRO A 33 2.98 9.61 -17.87
CA PRO A 33 1.92 9.51 -16.88
C PRO A 33 2.38 8.44 -15.91
N GLU A 34 2.39 8.76 -14.60
CA GLU A 34 2.32 7.71 -13.60
C GLU A 34 1.24 6.78 -14.10
N GLN A 35 1.60 5.53 -14.40
CA GLN A 35 0.63 4.51 -14.69
C GLN A 35 -0.17 4.32 -13.41
N GLN A 36 -1.13 5.20 -13.15
CA GLN A 36 -2.25 4.87 -12.29
C GLN A 36 -2.80 3.58 -12.88
N PRO A 37 -2.77 2.46 -12.16
CA PRO A 37 -3.27 1.21 -12.71
C PRO A 37 -4.72 1.45 -13.13
N MET A 38 -4.94 1.43 -14.44
CA MET A 38 -6.10 2.02 -15.11
C MET A 38 -7.43 1.36 -14.73
N TYR A 39 -7.46 0.32 -13.88
CA TYR A 39 -8.69 -0.28 -13.37
C TYR A 39 -8.47 -0.82 -11.95
N ALA A 40 -8.55 0.04 -10.93
CA ALA A 40 -8.75 -0.45 -9.57
C ALA A 40 -10.13 -1.13 -9.51
N LYS A 41 -10.16 -2.43 -9.22
CA LYS A 41 -11.41 -3.18 -9.06
C LYS A 41 -12.22 -2.54 -7.93
N GLU A 42 -13.53 -2.42 -8.10
CA GLU A 42 -14.41 -1.94 -7.04
C GLU A 42 -14.57 -2.97 -5.92
N TYR A 43 -14.45 -4.25 -6.27
CA TYR A 43 -14.56 -5.37 -5.35
C TYR A 43 -13.41 -6.35 -5.53
N TYR A 44 -12.93 -6.88 -4.43
CA TYR A 44 -11.81 -7.82 -4.38
C TYR A 44 -12.24 -9.14 -3.76
N THR A 45 -11.90 -10.25 -4.40
CA THR A 45 -12.12 -11.59 -3.86
C THR A 45 -11.16 -11.90 -2.72
N ILE A 46 -11.37 -13.01 -2.00
CA ILE A 46 -10.42 -13.49 -0.98
C ILE A 46 -9.04 -13.72 -1.61
N GLU A 47 -9.00 -14.28 -2.81
CA GLU A 47 -7.77 -14.52 -3.57
C GLU A 47 -7.04 -13.22 -3.88
N ASP A 48 -7.75 -12.19 -4.34
CA ASP A 48 -7.15 -10.88 -4.57
C ASP A 48 -6.61 -10.27 -3.26
N CYS A 49 -7.40 -10.33 -2.18
CA CYS A 49 -7.00 -9.79 -0.88
C CYS A 49 -5.75 -10.47 -0.33
N ALA A 50 -5.68 -11.80 -0.42
CA ALA A 50 -4.52 -12.57 0.01
C ALA A 50 -3.26 -12.23 -0.80
N GLY A 51 -3.41 -12.04 -2.12
CA GLY A 51 -2.33 -11.62 -3.00
C GLY A 51 -1.80 -10.22 -2.67
N MET A 52 -2.67 -9.29 -2.26
CA MET A 52 -2.28 -7.92 -1.92
C MET A 52 -1.69 -7.78 -0.51
N LYS A 53 -2.23 -8.50 0.48
CA LYS A 53 -1.79 -8.37 1.89
C LYS A 53 -0.42 -8.98 2.15
N GLY A 54 -0.15 -10.12 1.52
CA GLY A 54 1.00 -10.95 1.89
C GLY A 54 0.87 -11.49 3.32
N GLY A 55 1.99 -11.84 3.95
CA GLY A 55 2.09 -12.23 5.36
C GLY A 55 1.52 -13.60 5.76
N ALA A 56 0.58 -14.17 5.00
CA ALA A 56 0.01 -15.49 5.24
C ALA A 56 -0.37 -16.21 3.94
N ALA A 57 -0.45 -17.54 3.99
CA ALA A 57 -0.91 -18.36 2.86
C ALA A 57 -2.42 -18.16 2.60
N LEU A 58 -2.85 -18.26 1.33
CA LEU A 58 -4.25 -18.13 0.91
C LEU A 58 -5.21 -19.00 1.75
N ASN A 59 -4.81 -20.23 2.07
CA ASN A 59 -5.64 -21.14 2.85
C ASN A 59 -5.93 -20.60 4.27
N THR A 60 -5.01 -19.83 4.84
CA THR A 60 -5.19 -19.16 6.14
C THR A 60 -6.35 -18.16 6.07
N TYR A 61 -6.42 -17.36 5.01
CA TYR A 61 -7.51 -16.41 4.79
C TYR A 61 -8.85 -17.12 4.50
N LYS A 62 -8.84 -18.21 3.73
CA LYS A 62 -10.05 -19.00 3.43
C LYS A 62 -10.65 -19.68 4.67
N THR A 63 -9.79 -20.16 5.57
CA THR A 63 -10.23 -20.90 6.76
C THR A 63 -10.51 -19.99 7.95
N ASN A 64 -10.00 -18.75 7.93
CA ASN A 64 -10.12 -17.85 9.05
C ASN A 64 -10.78 -16.52 8.68
N ARG A 65 -12.09 -16.44 8.94
CA ARG A 65 -12.89 -15.23 8.67
C ARG A 65 -12.40 -14.01 9.44
N PHE A 66 -11.80 -14.20 10.62
CA PHE A 66 -11.29 -13.09 11.43
C PHE A 66 -10.15 -12.35 10.72
N LEU A 67 -9.41 -13.02 9.84
CA LEU A 67 -8.31 -12.42 9.09
C LEU A 67 -8.75 -11.64 7.85
N LEU A 68 -10.00 -11.79 7.43
CA LEU A 68 -10.53 -11.14 6.22
C LEU A 68 -10.83 -9.65 6.47
N PRO A 69 -10.98 -8.84 5.41
CA PRO A 69 -11.50 -7.49 5.55
C PRO A 69 -12.85 -7.49 6.30
N GLY A 70 -13.04 -6.53 7.20
CA GLY A 70 -14.16 -6.46 8.13
C GLY A 70 -14.11 -7.48 9.28
N CYS A 71 -13.01 -8.22 9.44
CA CYS A 71 -12.87 -9.30 10.43
C CYS A 71 -14.00 -10.34 10.37
N GLY A 72 -14.54 -10.58 9.18
CA GLY A 72 -15.63 -11.53 8.95
C GLY A 72 -17.04 -10.97 9.21
N ASN A 73 -17.17 -9.69 9.56
CA ASN A 73 -18.46 -9.03 9.71
C ASN A 73 -19.15 -8.91 8.33
N PRO A 74 -20.38 -9.45 8.17
CA PRO A 74 -21.12 -9.41 6.91
C PRO A 74 -21.34 -8.03 6.31
N LYS A 75 -21.35 -6.96 7.13
CA LYS A 75 -21.55 -5.57 6.68
C LYS A 75 -20.48 -5.13 5.66
N PHE A 76 -19.29 -5.71 5.73
CA PHE A 76 -18.13 -5.34 4.93
C PHE A 76 -17.86 -6.31 3.79
N SER A 77 -18.77 -7.24 3.53
CA SER A 77 -18.62 -8.27 2.50
C SER A 77 -19.88 -8.39 1.66
N VAL A 78 -19.71 -8.70 0.37
CA VAL A 78 -20.81 -8.91 -0.57
C VAL A 78 -20.57 -10.16 -1.38
N PHE A 79 -21.61 -10.73 -1.98
CA PHE A 79 -21.46 -11.79 -2.98
C PHE A 79 -21.58 -11.22 -4.39
N ILE A 80 -20.57 -11.44 -5.23
CA ILE A 80 -20.57 -11.06 -6.65
C ILE A 80 -20.38 -12.33 -7.47
N ALA A 81 -21.36 -12.62 -8.34
CA ALA A 81 -21.38 -13.85 -9.13
C ALA A 81 -21.14 -15.12 -8.28
N GLY A 82 -21.73 -15.18 -7.08
CA GLY A 82 -21.60 -16.31 -6.15
C GLY A 82 -20.28 -16.39 -5.37
N ARG A 83 -19.37 -15.41 -5.52
CA ARG A 83 -18.10 -15.35 -4.80
C ARG A 83 -18.13 -14.28 -3.72
N LEU A 84 -17.58 -14.60 -2.53
CA LEU A 84 -17.40 -13.61 -1.47
C LEU A 84 -16.36 -12.57 -1.92
N ALA A 85 -16.74 -11.30 -1.87
CA ALA A 85 -15.93 -10.17 -2.27
C ALA A 85 -16.06 -9.02 -1.26
N PHE A 86 -15.08 -8.12 -1.26
CA PHE A 86 -14.96 -7.01 -0.33
C PHE A 86 -14.88 -5.70 -1.10
N PRO A 87 -15.59 -4.63 -0.65
CA PRO A 87 -15.47 -3.31 -1.25
C PRO A 87 -14.03 -2.79 -1.17
N ARG A 88 -13.61 -2.07 -2.20
CA ARG A 88 -12.25 -1.51 -2.29
C ARG A 88 -11.86 -0.68 -1.07
N GLU A 89 -12.75 0.19 -0.60
CA GLU A 89 -12.47 1.07 0.54
C GLU A 89 -12.07 0.26 1.79
N GLU A 90 -12.81 -0.80 2.07
CA GLU A 90 -12.53 -1.67 3.20
C GLU A 90 -11.21 -2.44 3.01
N VAL A 91 -10.96 -2.94 1.80
CA VAL A 91 -9.73 -3.68 1.50
C VAL A 91 -8.52 -2.78 1.66
N MET A 92 -8.57 -1.54 1.15
CA MET A 92 -7.48 -0.58 1.26
C MET A 92 -7.21 -0.17 2.71
N LYS A 93 -8.26 -0.09 3.54
CA LYS A 93 -8.13 0.11 4.99
C LYS A 93 -7.46 -1.10 5.64
N TRP A 94 -8.02 -2.29 5.44
CA TRP A 94 -7.54 -3.56 5.98
C TRP A 94 -6.08 -3.87 5.62
N LEU A 95 -5.64 -3.54 4.40
CA LEU A 95 -4.25 -3.76 3.95
C LEU A 95 -3.22 -3.07 4.86
N LYS A 96 -3.56 -1.93 5.45
CA LYS A 96 -2.68 -1.17 6.34
C LYS A 96 -2.64 -1.69 7.78
N VAL A 97 -3.57 -2.57 8.17
CA VAL A 97 -3.70 -3.07 9.55
C VAL A 97 -2.59 -4.09 9.84
N SER A 98 -1.72 -3.78 10.79
CA SER A 98 -0.70 -4.73 11.27
C SER A 98 -1.26 -5.68 12.33
N ASP A 99 -0.48 -6.67 12.76
CA ASP A 99 -0.84 -7.49 13.93
C ASP A 99 -1.00 -6.63 15.21
N ALA A 100 -0.25 -5.52 15.35
CA ALA A 100 -0.32 -4.62 16.49
C ALA A 100 -1.64 -3.82 16.53
N ASP A 101 -2.17 -3.47 15.36
CA ASP A 101 -3.39 -2.67 15.18
C ASP A 101 -4.65 -3.53 15.04
N TYR A 102 -4.49 -4.85 14.86
CA TYR A 102 -5.57 -5.74 14.47
C TYR A 102 -6.75 -5.76 15.45
N LEU A 103 -6.48 -5.62 16.75
CA LEU A 103 -7.52 -5.60 17.78
C LEU A 103 -8.36 -4.32 17.73
N GLU A 104 -7.73 -3.19 17.42
CA GLU A 104 -8.43 -1.92 17.25
C GLU A 104 -9.30 -1.94 16.00
N TYR A 105 -8.74 -2.43 14.90
CA TYR A 105 -9.48 -2.64 13.66
C TYR A 105 -10.69 -3.58 13.86
N ALA A 106 -10.53 -4.69 14.56
CA ALA A 106 -11.64 -5.60 14.87
C ALA A 106 -12.76 -4.91 15.66
N LYS A 107 -12.40 -4.04 16.62
CA LYS A 107 -13.35 -3.22 17.39
C LYS A 107 -14.09 -2.22 16.51
N GLU A 108 -13.40 -1.54 15.59
CA GLU A 108 -14.02 -0.62 14.61
C GLU A 108 -14.99 -1.35 13.69
N CYS A 109 -14.68 -2.59 13.30
CA CYS A 109 -15.55 -3.45 12.52
C CYS A 109 -16.72 -4.02 13.35
N GLY A 110 -16.84 -3.69 14.65
CA GLY A 110 -17.92 -4.15 15.52
C GLY A 110 -17.80 -5.62 15.93
N VAL A 111 -16.61 -6.22 15.83
CA VAL A 111 -16.35 -7.59 16.28
C VAL A 111 -16.14 -7.60 17.79
N THR A 112 -17.02 -8.30 18.51
CA THR A 112 -17.01 -8.37 19.98
C THR A 112 -16.29 -9.59 20.51
N ALA A 113 -16.23 -10.68 19.75
CA ALA A 113 -15.57 -11.93 20.12
C ALA A 113 -14.28 -12.09 19.31
N ILE A 114 -13.15 -11.80 19.95
CA ILE A 114 -11.82 -11.94 19.33
C ILE A 114 -11.19 -13.26 19.78
N PRO A 115 -10.74 -14.13 18.86
CA PRO A 115 -10.07 -15.37 19.25
C PRO A 115 -8.76 -15.09 20.00
N GLU A 116 -8.52 -15.82 21.09
CA GLU A 116 -7.37 -15.60 21.99
C GLU A 116 -6.02 -15.63 21.27
N LYS A 117 -5.90 -16.48 20.24
CA LYS A 117 -4.71 -16.54 19.37
C LYS A 117 -4.32 -15.16 18.84
N TYR A 118 -5.27 -14.34 18.41
CA TYR A 118 -5.02 -13.02 17.82
C TYR A 118 -4.72 -11.96 18.86
N VAL A 119 -5.27 -12.11 20.07
CA VAL A 119 -4.88 -11.27 21.21
C VAL A 119 -3.39 -11.46 21.52
N ARG A 120 -2.93 -12.72 21.60
CA ARG A 120 -1.51 -13.03 21.86
C ARG A 120 -0.58 -12.53 20.76
N LEU A 121 -0.99 -12.67 19.49
CA LEU A 121 -0.21 -12.17 18.35
C LEU A 121 -0.08 -10.64 18.39
N SER A 122 -1.16 -9.93 18.67
CA SER A 122 -1.15 -8.47 18.75
C SER A 122 -0.29 -7.96 19.91
N GLN A 123 -0.37 -8.60 21.08
CA GLN A 123 0.50 -8.28 22.21
C GLN A 123 1.98 -8.49 21.88
N LYS A 124 2.31 -9.60 21.21
CA LYS A 124 3.68 -9.89 20.77
C LYS A 124 4.19 -8.86 19.77
N ALA A 125 3.33 -8.39 18.86
CA ALA A 125 3.69 -7.37 17.89
C ALA A 125 3.99 -6.02 18.58
N ARG A 126 3.12 -5.57 19.49
CA ARG A 126 3.32 -4.32 20.27
C ARG A 126 4.59 -4.32 21.11
N GLN A 127 4.88 -5.42 21.79
CA GLN A 127 6.12 -5.56 22.57
C GLN A 127 7.37 -5.41 21.68
N LYS A 128 7.33 -5.87 20.43
CA LYS A 128 8.44 -5.73 19.50
C LYS A 128 8.62 -4.28 19.04
N GLU A 129 7.54 -3.56 18.83
CA GLU A 129 7.57 -2.13 18.47
C GLU A 129 8.15 -1.29 19.61
N GLU A 130 7.74 -1.55 20.87
CA GLU A 130 8.27 -0.85 22.04
C GLU A 130 9.77 -1.06 22.28
N ILE A 131 10.32 -2.23 21.91
CA ILE A 131 11.76 -2.52 22.02
C ILE A 131 12.57 -1.87 20.89
N ALA A 132 11.92 -1.55 19.76
CA ALA A 132 12.58 -0.98 18.59
C ALA A 132 12.67 0.56 18.60
N VAL A 133 12.00 1.22 19.55
CA VAL A 133 12.04 2.68 19.81
C VAL A 133 13.05 2.98 20.91
#